data_AF-A0A966W4Z4-F1
#
_entry.id   AF-A0A966W4Z4-F1
#
_cell.length_a   1.000
_cell.length_b   1.000
_cell.length_c   1.000
_cell.angle_alpha   90.00
_cell.angle_beta   90.00
_cell.angle_gamma   90.00
#
_symmetry.space_group_name_H-M   'P 1'
#
loop_
_entity.id
_entity.type
_entity.pdbx_description
1 polymer ?
#
loop_
_entity_poly.entity_id
_entity_poly.type
_entity_poly.pdbx_seq_one_letter_code
_entity_poly.pdbx_strand_id
1 'polypeptide(L)'
;TLILNRSWEFFFKQIFRDGFFHADMHPGNVFIDPAGNIAVVDFGIMGRLSPESRYYLAEMIRSFVRKDYVRAAEVHFEAGYVPKDKSVALFAQALRSVAEPIFGLPQSEISVAKLLSQLFKITRQFEMETQPQLLMLQKTLMMAEGMARTLDPEVNIWNLAGPHVESWTKAELGVEGRLRHLAKDIRHFLSRISDLVSLAEESLKNNKKSK
;
A
#
# COMPACT_ATOMS: atom_id res chain seq x y z
N THR A 1 16.67 -21.24 6.91
CA THR A 1 15.20 -21.34 6.81
C THR A 1 14.44 -20.72 8.00
N LEU A 2 14.67 -21.14 9.26
CA LEU A 2 13.91 -20.60 10.42
C LEU A 2 14.07 -19.09 10.63
N ILE A 3 15.32 -18.60 10.60
CA ILE A 3 15.63 -17.16 10.72
C ILE A 3 14.95 -16.36 9.61
N LEU A 4 15.04 -16.84 8.37
CA LEU A 4 14.47 -16.18 7.21
C LEU A 4 12.94 -16.07 7.35
N ASN A 5 12.26 -17.17 7.71
CA ASN A 5 10.81 -17.14 7.94
C ASN A 5 10.41 -16.18 9.07
N ARG A 6 11.14 -16.18 10.20
CA ARG A 6 10.88 -15.25 11.31
C ARG A 6 11.10 -13.80 10.92
N SER A 7 12.15 -13.50 10.15
CA SER A 7 12.42 -12.17 9.62
C SER A 7 11.27 -11.69 8.75
N TRP A 8 10.87 -12.49 7.76
CA TRP A 8 9.74 -12.16 6.89
C TRP A 8 8.44 -11.97 7.68
N GLU A 9 8.12 -12.87 8.60
CA GLU A 9 6.92 -12.75 9.42
C GLU A 9 6.91 -11.46 10.26
N PHE A 10 8.06 -11.10 10.84
CA PHE A 10 8.23 -9.85 11.60
C PHE A 10 8.02 -8.61 10.72
N PHE A 11 8.66 -8.55 9.55
CA PHE A 11 8.47 -7.47 8.57
C PHE A 11 7.00 -7.31 8.18
N PHE A 12 6.34 -8.42 7.84
CA PHE A 12 4.94 -8.40 7.41
C PHE A 12 4.01 -7.98 8.54
N LYS A 13 4.23 -8.44 9.77
CA LYS A 13 3.43 -8.01 10.93
C LYS A 13 3.52 -6.51 11.15
N GLN A 14 4.71 -5.93 11.12
CA GLN A 14 4.87 -4.47 11.27
C GLN A 14 4.08 -3.69 10.22
N ILE A 15 4.26 -4.02 8.95
CA ILE A 15 3.64 -3.30 7.83
C ILE A 15 2.13 -3.50 7.83
N PHE A 16 1.68 -4.75 7.89
CA PHE A 16 0.32 -5.14 7.53
C PHE A 16 -0.58 -5.32 8.74
N ARG A 17 -0.10 -5.89 9.85
CA ARG A 17 -0.89 -6.00 11.09
C ARG A 17 -0.89 -4.66 11.82
N ASP A 18 0.29 -4.12 12.10
CA ASP A 18 0.45 -2.96 13.00
C ASP A 18 0.28 -1.63 12.26
N GLY A 19 0.59 -1.58 10.95
CA GLY A 19 0.57 -0.33 10.18
C GLY A 19 1.67 0.65 10.60
N PHE A 20 2.68 0.17 11.32
CA PHE A 20 3.85 0.91 11.77
C PHE A 20 5.07 0.05 11.51
N PHE A 21 5.98 0.55 10.69
CA PHE A 21 7.10 -0.24 10.20
C PHE A 21 8.40 0.53 10.27
N HIS A 22 9.48 -0.23 10.51
CA HIS A 22 10.81 0.31 10.50
C HIS A 22 11.27 0.55 9.06
N ALA A 23 11.44 1.82 8.69
CA ALA A 23 11.68 2.19 7.30
C ALA A 23 13.17 2.11 6.90
N ASP A 24 14.05 1.78 7.84
CA ASP A 24 15.49 1.66 7.62
C ASP A 24 16.12 0.40 8.24
N MET A 25 15.61 -0.78 7.85
CA MET A 25 16.05 -2.09 8.38
C MET A 25 17.36 -2.60 7.76
N HIS A 26 18.40 -1.77 7.75
CA HIS A 26 19.72 -2.18 7.27
C HIS A 26 20.46 -3.09 8.25
N PRO A 27 21.51 -3.82 7.82
CA PRO A 27 22.21 -4.78 8.69
C PRO A 27 22.83 -4.20 9.97
N GLY A 28 22.92 -2.87 10.08
CA GLY A 28 23.36 -2.19 11.31
C GLY A 28 22.24 -1.94 12.32
N ASN A 29 20.98 -2.01 11.89
CA ASN A 29 19.80 -1.75 12.72
C ASN A 29 19.01 -3.02 13.08
N VAL A 30 19.41 -4.18 12.58
CA VAL A 30 18.69 -5.44 12.77
C VAL A 30 19.68 -6.54 13.16
N PHE A 31 19.50 -7.06 14.35
CA PHE A 31 20.31 -8.12 14.93
C PHE A 31 19.46 -9.36 15.20
N ILE A 32 20.13 -10.50 15.24
CA ILE A 32 19.50 -11.78 15.55
C ILE A 32 20.22 -12.36 16.76
N ASP A 33 19.48 -12.63 17.82
CA ASP A 33 20.04 -13.25 19.01
C ASP A 33 20.28 -14.76 18.80
N PRO A 34 21.01 -15.45 19.71
CA PRO A 34 21.25 -16.89 19.57
C PRO A 34 19.98 -17.76 19.59
N ALA A 35 18.85 -17.25 20.09
CA ALA A 35 17.56 -17.94 20.07
C ALA A 35 16.79 -17.70 18.75
N GLY A 36 17.34 -16.90 17.84
CA GLY A 36 16.74 -16.53 16.57
C GLY A 36 15.62 -15.49 16.71
N ASN A 37 15.62 -14.68 17.77
CA ASN A 37 14.76 -13.51 17.89
C ASN A 37 15.38 -12.32 17.17
N ILE A 38 14.52 -11.45 16.63
CA ILE A 38 14.94 -10.26 15.91
C ILE A 38 14.97 -9.08 16.88
N ALA A 39 16.14 -8.51 17.08
CA ALA A 39 16.36 -7.29 17.84
C ALA A 39 16.56 -6.13 16.86
N VAL A 40 15.62 -5.20 16.83
CA VAL A 40 15.75 -3.97 16.04
C VAL A 40 16.27 -2.86 16.93
N VAL A 41 17.27 -2.14 16.44
CA VAL A 41 17.83 -0.95 17.10
C VAL A 41 17.61 0.27 16.21
N ASP A 42 17.67 1.45 16.82
CA ASP A 42 17.48 2.75 16.17
C ASP A 42 16.13 2.95 15.48
N PHE A 43 15.16 3.51 16.20
CA PHE A 43 13.83 3.82 15.68
C PHE A 43 13.73 5.22 15.06
N GLY A 44 14.83 5.78 14.55
CA GLY A 44 14.89 7.13 13.99
C GLY A 44 14.05 7.34 12.73
N ILE A 45 13.88 6.29 11.90
CA ILE A 45 13.11 6.37 10.65
C ILE A 45 11.99 5.31 10.66
N MET A 46 10.79 5.75 11.01
CA MET A 46 9.61 4.91 11.09
C MET A 46 8.53 5.38 10.12
N GLY A 47 7.91 4.43 9.42
CA GLY A 47 6.77 4.64 8.54
C GLY A 47 5.47 4.29 9.24
N ARG A 48 4.39 4.98 8.85
CA ARG A 48 3.03 4.67 9.31
C ARG A 48 2.06 4.65 8.14
N LEU A 49 1.19 3.64 8.12
CA LEU A 49 0.05 3.57 7.23
C LEU A 49 -1.22 3.84 8.05
N SER A 50 -1.98 4.86 7.65
CA SER A 50 -3.29 5.09 8.25
C SER A 50 -4.23 3.91 7.92
N PRO A 51 -5.29 3.68 8.70
CA PRO A 51 -6.29 2.65 8.38
C PRO A 51 -6.86 2.80 6.96
N GLU A 52 -7.01 4.03 6.48
CA GLU A 52 -7.44 4.33 5.12
C GLU A 52 -6.39 3.94 4.08
N SER A 53 -5.13 4.33 4.27
CA SER A 53 -4.05 3.95 3.35
C SER A 53 -3.88 2.44 3.29
N ARG A 54 -4.07 1.73 4.42
CA ARG A 54 -4.08 0.27 4.47
C ARG A 54 -5.21 -0.33 3.64
N TYR A 55 -6.42 0.21 3.76
CA TYR A 55 -7.57 -0.24 2.97
C TYR A 55 -7.33 -0.08 1.47
N TYR A 56 -6.89 1.10 1.02
CA TYR A 56 -6.60 1.33 -0.40
C TYR A 56 -5.45 0.47 -0.90
N LEU A 57 -4.38 0.32 -0.10
CA LEU A 57 -3.28 -0.58 -0.43
C LEU A 57 -3.74 -2.03 -0.58
N ALA A 58 -4.64 -2.50 0.29
CA ALA A 58 -5.22 -3.84 0.21
C ALA A 58 -6.09 -4.01 -1.04
N GLU A 59 -6.93 -3.03 -1.38
CA GLU A 59 -7.73 -3.02 -2.62
C GLU A 59 -6.83 -3.05 -3.88
N MET A 60 -5.74 -2.27 -3.89
CA MET A 60 -4.77 -2.26 -4.99
C MET A 60 -4.10 -3.62 -5.14
N ILE A 61 -3.56 -4.17 -4.06
CA ILE A 61 -2.89 -5.47 -4.06
C ILE A 61 -3.86 -6.58 -4.50
N ARG A 62 -5.09 -6.61 -3.96
CA ARG A 62 -6.09 -7.60 -4.35
C ARG A 62 -6.37 -7.55 -5.86
N SER A 63 -6.56 -6.33 -6.38
CA SER A 63 -6.87 -6.10 -7.79
C SER A 63 -5.70 -6.53 -8.67
N PHE A 64 -4.46 -6.22 -8.28
CA PHE A 64 -3.25 -6.68 -8.97
C PHE A 64 -3.12 -8.21 -9.01
N VAL A 65 -3.29 -8.88 -7.87
CA VAL A 65 -3.21 -10.35 -7.79
C VAL A 65 -4.31 -11.01 -8.64
N ARG A 66 -5.50 -10.41 -8.71
CA ARG A 66 -6.61 -10.88 -9.54
C ARG A 66 -6.51 -10.47 -11.01
N LYS A 67 -5.45 -9.75 -11.40
CA LYS A 67 -5.28 -9.16 -12.74
C LYS A 67 -6.43 -8.24 -13.15
N ASP A 68 -7.13 -7.66 -12.18
CA ASP A 68 -8.15 -6.64 -12.39
C ASP A 68 -7.50 -5.26 -12.41
N TYR A 69 -6.85 -4.94 -13.53
CA TYR A 69 -6.11 -3.69 -13.68
C TYR A 69 -7.01 -2.46 -13.74
N VAL A 70 -8.27 -2.63 -14.14
CA VAL A 70 -9.26 -1.54 -14.14
C VAL A 70 -9.59 -1.17 -12.72
N ARG A 71 -9.94 -2.15 -11.87
CA ARG A 71 -10.17 -1.88 -10.44
C ARG A 71 -8.91 -1.35 -9.76
N ALA A 72 -7.73 -1.91 -10.09
CA ALA A 72 -6.48 -1.41 -9.55
C ALA A 72 -6.27 0.08 -9.88
N ALA A 73 -6.59 0.49 -11.12
CA ALA A 73 -6.56 1.89 -11.52
C ALA A 73 -7.57 2.73 -10.74
N GLU A 74 -8.85 2.37 -10.75
CA GLU A 74 -9.94 3.08 -10.03
C GLU A 74 -9.57 3.38 -8.58
N VAL A 75 -9.01 2.40 -7.87
CA VAL A 75 -8.61 2.54 -6.47
C VAL A 75 -7.54 3.63 -6.28
N HIS A 76 -6.64 3.85 -7.23
CA HIS A 76 -5.68 4.96 -7.16
C HIS A 76 -6.34 6.34 -7.29
N PHE A 77 -7.42 6.44 -8.06
CA PHE A 77 -8.20 7.67 -8.18
C PHE A 77 -9.12 7.88 -6.96
N GLU A 78 -9.73 6.81 -6.44
CA GLU A 78 -10.53 6.82 -5.21
C GLU A 78 -9.68 7.27 -4.01
N ALA A 79 -8.45 6.76 -3.90
CA ALA A 79 -7.48 7.15 -2.88
C ALA A 79 -6.96 8.58 -3.03
N GLY A 80 -7.27 9.25 -4.15
CA GLY A 80 -6.78 10.59 -4.47
C GLY A 80 -5.29 10.63 -4.82
N TYR A 81 -4.67 9.49 -5.12
CA TYR A 81 -3.24 9.46 -5.45
C TYR A 81 -2.99 9.90 -6.88
N VAL A 82 -3.88 9.57 -7.82
CA VAL A 82 -3.80 10.00 -9.21
C VAL A 82 -4.80 11.13 -9.45
N PRO A 83 -4.39 12.25 -10.08
CA PRO A 83 -5.28 13.36 -10.40
C PRO A 83 -6.49 12.93 -11.26
N LYS A 84 -7.67 13.51 -10.97
CA LYS A 84 -8.95 13.14 -11.60
C LYS A 84 -9.04 13.48 -13.10
N ASP A 85 -8.16 14.34 -13.60
CA ASP A 85 -8.04 14.69 -15.02
C ASP A 85 -7.32 13.61 -15.84
N LYS A 86 -6.70 12.61 -15.20
CA LYS A 86 -6.05 11.49 -15.90
C LYS A 86 -7.06 10.41 -16.31
N SER A 87 -6.75 9.70 -17.38
CA SER A 87 -7.59 8.59 -17.86
C SER A 87 -7.36 7.31 -17.06
N VAL A 88 -8.41 6.84 -16.38
CA VAL A 88 -8.43 5.54 -15.69
C VAL A 88 -8.05 4.40 -16.64
N ALA A 89 -8.56 4.42 -17.88
CA ALA A 89 -8.31 3.38 -18.87
C ALA A 89 -6.83 3.32 -19.30
N LEU A 90 -6.21 4.48 -19.56
CA LEU A 90 -4.79 4.55 -19.90
C LEU A 90 -3.93 4.12 -18.70
N PHE A 91 -4.31 4.51 -17.49
CA PHE A 91 -3.60 4.11 -16.29
C PHE A 91 -3.69 2.59 -16.07
N ALA A 92 -4.87 2.00 -16.21
CA ALA A 92 -5.06 0.54 -16.14
C ALA A 92 -4.19 -0.21 -17.17
N GLN A 93 -4.11 0.31 -18.40
CA GLN A 93 -3.25 -0.26 -19.44
C GLN A 93 -1.76 -0.20 -19.05
N ALA A 94 -1.34 0.91 -18.43
CA ALA A 94 0.03 1.10 -17.97
C ALA A 94 0.38 0.19 -16.78
N LEU A 95 -0.56 -0.04 -15.85
CA LEU A 95 -0.40 -1.02 -14.78
C LEU A 95 -0.27 -2.44 -15.37
N ARG A 96 -1.12 -2.78 -16.35
CA ARG A 96 -1.10 -4.08 -17.04
C ARG A 96 0.22 -4.34 -17.75
N SER A 97 0.77 -3.35 -18.45
CA SER A 97 2.01 -3.50 -19.22
C SER A 97 3.22 -3.77 -18.33
N VAL A 98 3.18 -3.32 -17.07
CA VAL A 98 4.20 -3.63 -16.06
C VAL A 98 3.96 -5.01 -15.43
N ALA A 99 2.70 -5.34 -15.11
CA ALA A 99 2.39 -6.51 -14.31
C ALA A 99 2.42 -7.84 -15.10
N GLU A 100 1.85 -7.87 -16.31
CA GLU A 100 1.72 -9.11 -17.09
C GLU A 100 3.08 -9.77 -17.42
N PRO A 101 4.13 -9.02 -17.83
CA PRO A 101 5.44 -9.63 -18.05
C PRO A 101 6.01 -10.30 -16.80
N ILE A 102 5.78 -9.71 -15.63
CA ILE A 102 6.29 -10.24 -14.36
C ILE A 102 5.46 -11.46 -13.91
N PHE A 103 4.14 -11.41 -14.03
CA PHE A 103 3.27 -12.54 -13.70
C PHE A 103 3.37 -13.71 -14.70
N GLY A 104 3.95 -13.48 -15.88
CA GLY A 104 4.28 -14.54 -16.83
C GLY A 104 5.53 -15.35 -16.46
N LEU A 105 6.34 -14.87 -15.50
CA LEU A 105 7.53 -15.58 -15.04
C LEU A 105 7.16 -16.75 -14.11
N PRO A 106 8.00 -17.80 -14.03
CA PRO A 106 7.92 -18.77 -12.95
C PRO A 106 7.95 -18.08 -11.58
N GLN A 107 7.17 -18.57 -10.61
CA GLN A 107 7.07 -17.91 -9.29
C GLN A 107 8.43 -17.74 -8.59
N SER A 108 9.38 -18.65 -8.82
CA SER A 108 10.76 -18.57 -8.32
C SER A 108 11.55 -17.38 -8.85
N GLU A 109 11.18 -16.87 -10.03
CA GLU A 109 11.85 -15.74 -10.70
C GLU A 109 11.18 -14.40 -10.41
N ILE A 110 9.99 -14.39 -9.80
CA ILE A 110 9.28 -13.16 -9.47
C ILE A 110 10.03 -12.41 -8.37
N SER A 111 10.38 -11.17 -8.66
CA SER A 111 10.89 -10.21 -7.68
C SER A 111 9.82 -9.17 -7.36
N VAL A 112 9.37 -9.18 -6.10
CA VAL A 112 8.37 -8.23 -5.58
C VAL A 112 8.96 -6.81 -5.58
N ALA A 113 10.23 -6.69 -5.19
CA ALA A 113 11.01 -5.46 -5.25
C ALA A 113 11.04 -4.82 -6.64
N LYS A 114 11.32 -5.63 -7.68
CA LYS A 114 11.39 -5.17 -9.07
C LYS A 114 10.01 -4.75 -9.60
N LEU A 115 8.98 -5.56 -9.32
CA LEU A 115 7.59 -5.25 -9.69
C LEU A 115 7.16 -3.91 -9.11
N LEU A 116 7.30 -3.73 -7.79
CA LEU A 116 6.95 -2.47 -7.12
C LEU A 116 7.76 -1.29 -7.69
N SER A 117 9.05 -1.46 -7.94
CA SER A 117 9.89 -0.42 -8.51
C SER A 117 9.41 0.03 -9.90
N GLN A 118 8.97 -0.91 -10.75
CA GLN A 118 8.41 -0.59 -12.07
C GLN A 118 7.04 0.09 -11.95
N LEU A 119 6.20 -0.36 -11.01
CA LEU A 119 4.90 0.27 -10.73
C LEU A 119 5.06 1.72 -10.22
N PHE A 120 6.04 2.00 -9.36
CA PHE A 120 6.35 3.39 -8.95
C PHE A 120 6.91 4.27 -10.08
N LYS A 121 7.56 3.66 -11.08
CA LYS A 121 8.02 4.41 -12.26
C LYS A 121 6.84 4.77 -13.16
N ILE A 122 5.92 3.84 -13.41
CA ILE A 122 4.78 4.10 -14.30
C ILE A 122 3.79 5.08 -13.67
N THR A 123 3.50 4.94 -12.38
CA THR A 123 2.59 5.85 -11.64
C THR A 123 3.05 7.30 -11.66
N ARG A 124 4.36 7.56 -11.63
CA ARG A 124 4.91 8.92 -11.79
C ARG A 124 4.60 9.55 -13.15
N GLN A 125 4.45 8.76 -14.21
CA GLN A 125 4.04 9.27 -15.52
C GLN A 125 2.58 9.75 -15.56
N PHE A 126 1.77 9.28 -14.61
CA PHE A 126 0.38 9.68 -14.42
C PHE A 126 0.24 10.76 -13.35
N GLU A 127 1.34 11.45 -13.01
CA GLU A 127 1.37 12.52 -12.01
C GLU A 127 0.82 12.08 -10.65
N MET A 128 1.03 10.80 -10.30
CA MET A 128 0.65 10.31 -8.98
C MET A 128 1.37 11.13 -7.90
N GLU A 129 0.61 11.66 -6.95
CA GLU A 129 1.14 12.38 -5.80
C GLU A 129 2.12 11.48 -5.05
N THR A 130 3.29 12.04 -4.73
CA THR A 130 4.30 11.28 -4.00
C THR A 130 3.77 10.93 -2.63
N GLN A 131 3.71 9.63 -2.34
CA GLN A 131 3.34 9.10 -1.03
C GLN A 131 4.61 8.59 -0.32
N PRO A 132 5.24 9.40 0.56
CA PRO A 132 6.51 9.03 1.21
C PRO A 132 6.44 7.68 1.93
N GLN A 133 5.32 7.38 2.58
CA GLN A 133 5.07 6.12 3.26
C GLN A 133 5.09 4.91 2.33
N LEU A 134 4.60 5.05 1.10
CA LEU A 134 4.63 3.96 0.12
C LEU A 134 6.04 3.77 -0.48
N LEU A 135 6.81 4.85 -0.63
CA LEU A 135 8.23 4.78 -1.02
C LEU A 135 9.10 4.12 0.07
N MET A 136 8.86 4.47 1.33
CA MET A 136 9.52 3.82 2.47
C MET A 136 9.18 2.32 2.52
N LEU A 137 7.91 1.97 2.30
CA LEU A 137 7.48 0.59 2.22
C LEU A 137 8.20 -0.15 1.08
N GLN A 138 8.28 0.45 -0.11
CA GLN A 138 9.03 -0.10 -1.24
C GLN A 138 10.50 -0.35 -0.86
N LYS A 139 11.20 0.65 -0.31
CA LYS A 139 12.61 0.52 0.11
C LYS A 139 12.79 -0.61 1.12
N THR A 140 11.88 -0.70 2.10
CA THR A 140 11.90 -1.73 3.15
C THR A 140 11.73 -3.13 2.55
N LEU A 141 10.78 -3.31 1.63
CA LEU A 141 10.57 -4.59 0.93
C LEU A 141 11.76 -4.97 0.04
N MET A 142 12.38 -4.00 -0.65
CA MET A 142 13.59 -4.23 -1.43
C MET A 142 14.75 -4.73 -0.55
N MET A 143 14.92 -4.13 0.62
CA MET A 143 15.94 -4.51 1.58
C MET A 143 15.69 -5.89 2.17
N ALA A 144 14.46 -6.19 2.57
CA ALA A 144 14.07 -7.50 3.07
C ALA A 144 14.29 -8.61 2.01
N GLU A 145 13.91 -8.36 0.76
CA GLU A 145 14.16 -9.27 -0.36
C GLU A 145 15.65 -9.47 -0.62
N GLY A 146 16.44 -8.40 -0.65
CA GLY A 146 17.89 -8.50 -0.84
C GLY A 146 18.59 -9.29 0.27
N MET A 147 18.18 -9.09 1.53
CA MET A 147 18.69 -9.85 2.67
C MET A 147 18.31 -11.32 2.58
N ALA A 148 17.05 -11.63 2.23
CA ALA A 148 16.58 -12.99 2.05
C ALA A 148 17.40 -13.74 0.98
N ARG A 149 17.61 -13.13 -0.18
CA ARG A 149 18.41 -13.69 -1.27
C ARG A 149 19.90 -13.79 -0.93
N THR A 150 20.41 -12.96 -0.03
CA THR A 150 21.79 -13.08 0.48
C THR A 150 21.95 -14.31 1.37
N LEU A 151 20.94 -14.61 2.18
CA LEU A 151 20.94 -15.76 3.10
C LEU A 151 20.62 -17.09 2.38
N ASP A 152 19.76 -17.04 1.38
CA ASP A 152 19.34 -18.18 0.57
C ASP A 152 19.10 -17.72 -0.88
N PRO A 153 20.07 -17.93 -1.81
CA PRO A 153 19.97 -17.47 -3.19
C PRO A 153 18.78 -18.04 -3.96
N GLU A 154 18.34 -19.25 -3.60
CA GLU A 154 17.24 -19.97 -4.26
C GLU A 154 15.87 -19.67 -3.64
N VAL A 155 15.82 -18.70 -2.69
CA VAL A 155 14.60 -18.38 -1.97
C VAL A 155 13.50 -17.87 -2.91
N ASN A 156 12.34 -18.52 -2.85
CA ASN A 156 11.15 -18.08 -3.56
C ASN A 156 10.39 -17.03 -2.72
N ILE A 157 10.62 -15.76 -3.04
CA ILE A 157 10.01 -14.62 -2.36
C ILE A 157 8.48 -14.62 -2.50
N TRP A 158 7.96 -15.05 -3.64
CA TRP A 158 6.52 -15.13 -3.86
C TRP A 158 5.86 -16.12 -2.88
N ASN A 159 6.48 -17.28 -2.66
CA ASN A 159 6.01 -18.29 -1.72
C ASN A 159 6.07 -17.82 -0.26
N LEU A 160 7.06 -16.99 0.07
CA LEU A 160 7.19 -16.40 1.42
C LEU A 160 6.14 -15.32 1.65
N ALA A 161 6.01 -14.36 0.71
CA ALA A 161 5.16 -13.19 0.88
C ALA A 161 3.67 -13.49 0.64
N GLY A 162 3.37 -14.31 -0.37
CA GLY A 162 2.02 -14.51 -0.91
C GLY A 162 0.96 -14.84 0.16
N PRO A 163 1.16 -15.86 1.01
CA PRO A 163 0.21 -16.21 2.05
C PRO A 163 -0.05 -15.07 3.06
N HIS A 164 0.99 -14.31 3.42
CA HIS A 164 0.87 -13.18 4.33
C HIS A 164 0.10 -12.01 3.68
N VAL A 165 0.41 -11.70 2.42
CA VAL A 165 -0.31 -10.68 1.64
C VAL A 165 -1.79 -11.06 1.51
N GLU A 166 -2.08 -12.31 1.17
CA GLU A 166 -3.45 -12.78 0.99
C GLU A 166 -4.25 -12.75 2.30
N SER A 167 -3.66 -13.25 3.38
CA SER A 167 -4.27 -13.23 4.71
C SER A 167 -4.57 -11.81 5.17
N TRP A 168 -3.61 -10.90 5.03
CA TRP A 168 -3.80 -9.49 5.38
C TRP A 168 -4.86 -8.82 4.50
N THR A 169 -4.80 -9.02 3.19
CA THR A 169 -5.78 -8.44 2.25
C THR A 169 -7.21 -8.88 2.60
N LYS A 170 -7.39 -10.16 2.95
CA LYS A 170 -8.69 -10.67 3.42
C LYS A 170 -9.14 -10.03 4.73
N ALA A 171 -8.23 -9.84 5.69
CA ALA A 171 -8.54 -9.22 6.96
C ALA A 171 -8.89 -7.73 6.81
N GLU A 172 -8.08 -6.97 6.06
CA GLU A 172 -8.27 -5.53 5.86
C GLU A 172 -9.54 -5.24 5.03
N LEU A 173 -9.88 -6.09 4.07
CA LEU A 173 -11.07 -5.96 3.24
C LEU A 173 -12.27 -6.74 3.77
N GLY A 174 -12.15 -7.30 4.98
CA GLY A 174 -13.20 -8.03 5.68
C GLY A 174 -14.40 -7.15 6.05
N VAL A 175 -15.38 -7.73 6.74
CA VAL A 175 -16.59 -7.02 7.17
C VAL A 175 -16.25 -5.78 7.98
N GLU A 176 -15.35 -5.89 8.95
CA GLU A 176 -14.94 -4.75 9.77
C GLU A 176 -14.28 -3.64 8.95
N GLY A 177 -13.39 -3.98 8.02
CA GLY A 177 -12.71 -3.01 7.16
C GLY A 177 -13.68 -2.26 6.26
N ARG A 178 -14.62 -3.00 5.63
CA ARG A 178 -15.69 -2.41 4.81
C ARG A 178 -16.60 -1.50 5.64
N LEU A 179 -16.97 -1.91 6.85
CA LEU A 179 -17.78 -1.07 7.75
C LEU A 179 -17.05 0.20 8.16
N ARG A 180 -15.75 0.12 8.48
CA ARG A 180 -14.93 1.30 8.79
C ARG A 180 -14.86 2.27 7.62
N HIS A 181 -14.65 1.77 6.41
CA HIS A 181 -14.59 2.61 5.20
C HIS A 181 -15.96 3.25 4.90
N LEU A 182 -17.04 2.47 4.91
CA LEU A 182 -18.41 2.97 4.69
C LEU A 182 -18.81 4.03 5.71
N ALA A 183 -18.52 3.83 7.00
CA ALA A 183 -18.79 4.82 8.03
C ALA A 183 -18.05 6.13 7.77
N LYS A 184 -16.84 6.06 7.21
CA LYS A 184 -16.06 7.23 6.81
C LYS A 184 -16.68 7.94 5.61
N ASP A 185 -17.10 7.20 4.57
CA ASP A 185 -17.77 7.76 3.40
C ASP A 185 -19.06 8.48 3.76
N ILE A 186 -19.87 7.88 4.64
CA ILE A 186 -21.09 8.51 5.18
C ILE A 186 -20.74 9.80 5.91
N ARG A 187 -19.69 9.81 6.75
CA ARG A 187 -19.24 11.01 7.46
C ARG A 187 -18.76 12.10 6.50
N HIS A 188 -18.03 11.74 5.45
CA HIS A 188 -17.60 12.68 4.41
C HIS A 188 -18.77 13.24 3.60
N PHE A 189 -19.78 12.42 3.33
CA PHE A 189 -21.00 12.87 2.66
C PHE A 189 -21.80 13.85 3.54
N LEU A 190 -21.99 13.53 4.82
CA LEU A 190 -22.70 14.38 5.77
C LEU A 190 -22.01 15.73 5.98
N SER A 191 -20.66 15.76 6.06
CA SER A 191 -19.92 17.02 6.15
C SER A 191 -20.11 17.90 4.92
N ARG A 192 -20.06 17.34 3.70
CA ARG A 192 -20.34 18.10 2.48
C ARG A 192 -21.76 18.65 2.40
N ILE A 193 -22.76 17.89 2.86
CA ILE A 193 -24.13 18.40 2.97
C ILE A 193 -24.18 19.58 3.94
N SER A 194 -23.54 19.45 5.10
CA SER A 194 -23.46 20.54 6.09
C SER A 194 -22.83 21.79 5.50
N ASP A 195 -21.73 21.65 4.74
CA ASP A 195 -21.06 22.77 4.09
C ASP A 195 -21.99 23.46 3.07
N LEU A 196 -22.69 22.68 2.23
CA LEU A 196 -23.66 23.22 1.27
C LEU A 196 -24.81 23.97 1.95
N VAL A 197 -25.34 23.43 3.05
CA VAL A 197 -26.38 24.09 3.85
C VAL A 197 -25.86 25.40 4.42
N SER A 198 -24.65 25.42 4.97
CA SER A 198 -24.05 26.64 5.54
C SER A 198 -23.85 27.74 4.48
N LEU A 199 -23.38 27.37 3.28
CA LEU A 199 -23.23 28.28 2.15
C LEU A 199 -24.58 28.84 1.67
N ALA A 200 -25.63 28.00 1.65
CA ALA A 200 -26.97 28.44 1.30
C ALA A 200 -27.53 29.43 2.33
N GLU A 201 -27.32 29.18 3.64
CA GLU A 201 -27.73 30.09 4.70
C GLU A 201 -26.99 31.44 4.65
N GLU A 202 -25.69 31.44 4.38
CA GLU A 202 -24.90 32.67 4.21
C GLU A 202 -25.36 33.49 3.00
N SER A 203 -25.62 32.84 1.86
CA SER A 203 -26.15 33.49 0.66
C SER A 203 -27.50 34.15 0.92
N LEU A 204 -28.41 33.46 1.63
CA LEU A 204 -29.71 33.99 2.02
C LEU A 204 -29.60 35.18 3.00
N LYS A 205 -28.65 35.14 3.94
CA LYS A 205 -28.38 36.26 4.88
C LYS A 205 -27.80 37.48 4.17
N ASN A 206 -26.87 37.29 3.24
CA ASN A 206 -26.24 38.38 2.49
C ASN A 206 -27.24 39.05 1.53
N ASN A 207 -28.12 38.28 0.89
CA ASN A 207 -29.15 38.83 -0.01
C ASN A 207 -30.23 39.64 0.75
N LYS A 208 -30.45 39.36 2.04
CA LYS A 208 -31.34 40.16 2.92
C LYS A 208 -30.71 41.47 3.43
N LYS A 209 -29.38 41.60 3.42
CA LYS A 209 -28.67 42.83 3.84
C LYS A 209 -28.46 43.83 2.69
N SER A 210 -28.68 43.41 1.44
CA SER A 210 -28.51 44.24 0.24
C SER A 210 -29.83 44.89 -0.25
N LYS A 211 -30.91 44.76 0.52
CA LYS A 211 -32.19 45.47 0.36
C LYS A 211 -32.40 46.38 1.56
#